data_AF-A0A7S2DV05-F1
#
_entry.id   AF-A0A7S2DV05-F1
#
_cell.length_a   1.000
_cell.length_b   1.000
_cell.length_c   1.000
_cell.angle_alpha   90.00
_cell.angle_beta   90.00
_cell.angle_gamma   90.00
#
_symmetry.space_group_name_H-M   'P 1'
#
loop_
_entity.id
_entity.type
_entity.pdbx_description
1 polymer ?
#
loop_
_entity_poly.entity_id
_entity_poly.type
_entity_poly.pdbx_seq_one_letter_code
_entity_poly.pdbx_strand_id
1 'polypeptide(L)'
;TPSGRFIPGHDICLSASSYHPESWTPRWTVLSLIDALRLHMLTTPNEIGGVRASDERRRELAEQSRVWCKKGFVDHRRMIAAGIFAFASNAGGGDATPATTSTTKGANDSLSLKAEEEEVK
;
A
#
# COMPACT_ATOMS: atom_id res chain seq x y z
N THR A 1 6.56 -0.80 -1.74
CA THR A 1 6.10 -1.09 -3.11
C THR A 1 6.88 -0.24 -4.08
N PRO A 2 7.38 -0.78 -5.21
CA PRO A 2 8.04 0.00 -6.24
C PRO A 2 7.06 1.04 -6.85
N SER A 3 7.42 2.31 -6.83
CA SER A 3 6.57 3.41 -7.36
C SER A 3 7.25 4.24 -8.45
N GLY A 4 8.56 4.10 -8.61
CA GLY A 4 9.36 4.98 -9.47
C GLY A 4 9.63 6.36 -8.85
N ARG A 5 9.19 6.59 -7.60
CA ARG A 5 9.51 7.79 -6.82
C ARG A 5 10.57 7.55 -5.75
N PHE A 6 10.49 6.44 -5.01
CA PHE A 6 11.44 6.08 -3.98
C PHE A 6 11.99 4.68 -4.20
N ILE A 7 13.24 4.47 -3.82
CA ILE A 7 13.86 3.14 -3.78
C ILE A 7 13.27 2.38 -2.58
N PRO A 8 12.58 1.24 -2.80
CA PRO A 8 12.04 0.46 -1.69
C PRO A 8 13.13 -0.02 -0.73
N GLY A 9 12.90 0.13 0.58
CA GLY A 9 13.85 -0.31 1.61
C GLY A 9 15.01 0.65 1.87
N HIS A 10 15.02 1.82 1.23
CA HIS A 10 16.00 2.87 1.50
C HIS A 10 15.35 4.00 2.30
N ASP A 11 16.11 4.59 3.22
CA ASP A 11 15.72 5.80 3.92
C ASP A 11 15.45 6.97 2.96
N ILE A 12 14.52 7.84 3.37
CA ILE A 12 14.15 9.06 2.67
C ILE A 12 14.23 10.25 3.63
N CYS A 13 14.60 11.42 3.12
CA CYS A 13 14.56 12.65 3.90
C CYS A 13 13.32 13.50 3.54
N LEU A 14 12.74 14.11 4.58
CA LEU A 14 11.59 15.03 4.53
C LEU A 14 11.83 16.16 5.54
N SER A 15 11.20 17.32 5.37
CA SER A 15 11.24 18.42 6.37
C SER A 15 10.74 18.00 7.76
N ALA A 16 9.91 16.95 7.82
CA ALA A 16 9.40 16.34 9.06
C ALA A 16 10.28 15.16 9.57
N SER A 17 11.45 14.91 8.99
CA SER A 17 12.38 13.84 9.38
C SER A 17 13.60 14.37 10.14
N SER A 18 14.35 13.49 10.80
CA SER A 18 15.58 13.83 11.52
C SER A 18 16.73 14.29 10.62
N TYR A 19 16.60 14.16 9.30
CA TYR A 19 17.57 14.66 8.33
C TYR A 19 17.61 16.20 8.23
N HIS A 20 16.59 16.89 8.76
CA HIS A 20 16.49 18.34 8.76
C HIS A 20 16.16 18.85 10.18
N PRO A 21 17.15 18.90 11.10
CA PRO A 21 16.92 19.30 12.49
C PRO A 21 16.40 20.74 12.63
N GLU A 22 16.58 21.58 11.62
CA GLU A 22 16.11 22.96 11.60
C GLU A 22 14.59 23.07 11.45
N SER A 23 13.97 22.13 10.71
CA SER A 23 12.53 22.12 10.43
C SER A 23 11.76 21.06 11.23
N TRP A 24 12.47 20.13 11.86
CA TRP A 24 11.86 19.07 12.62
C TRP A 24 11.24 19.59 13.94
N THR A 25 9.99 19.22 14.22
CA THR A 25 9.33 19.57 15.48
C THR A 25 8.52 18.39 16.04
N PRO A 26 8.43 18.18 17.36
CA PRO A 26 7.63 17.09 17.93
C PRO A 26 6.11 17.32 17.81
N ARG A 27 5.68 18.44 17.23
CA ARG A 27 4.26 18.79 17.01
C ARG A 27 3.65 18.01 15.83
N TRP A 28 4.47 17.47 14.92
CA TRP A 28 4.00 16.69 13.78
C TRP A 28 3.13 15.52 14.27
N THR A 29 1.84 15.56 13.94
CA THR A 29 0.91 14.45 14.16
C THR A 29 1.06 13.42 13.04
N VAL A 30 0.64 12.18 13.28
CA VAL A 30 0.63 11.11 12.26
C VAL A 30 -0.12 11.56 11.00
N LEU A 31 -1.25 12.26 11.15
CA LEU A 31 -2.01 12.78 10.02
C LEU A 31 -1.18 13.78 9.19
N SER A 32 -0.60 14.78 9.85
CA SER A 32 0.24 15.77 9.16
C SER A 32 1.48 15.16 8.51
N LEU A 33 2.03 14.07 9.06
CA LEU A 33 3.15 13.35 8.46
C LEU A 33 2.73 12.58 7.20
N ILE A 34 1.55 11.94 7.24
CA ILE A 34 0.97 11.27 6.07
C ILE A 34 0.67 12.30 4.97
N ASP A 35 0.11 13.45 5.31
CA ASP A 35 -0.16 14.53 4.36
C ASP A 35 1.13 15.10 3.77
N ALA A 36 2.16 15.33 4.59
CA ALA A 36 3.48 15.75 4.12
C ALA A 36 4.07 14.74 3.13
N LEU A 37 4.00 13.44 3.44
CA LEU A 37 4.46 12.38 2.54
C LEU A 37 3.64 12.35 1.23
N ARG A 38 2.32 12.50 1.31
CA ARG A 38 1.43 12.53 0.15
C ARG A 38 1.75 13.70 -0.78
N LEU A 39 1.91 14.89 -0.22
CA LEU A 39 2.30 16.07 -1.00
C LEU A 39 3.69 15.90 -1.59
N HIS A 40 4.62 15.32 -0.81
CA HIS A 40 5.96 15.06 -1.31
C HIS A 40 5.94 14.12 -2.51
N MET A 41 5.09 13.08 -2.55
CA MET A 41 4.98 12.17 -3.72
C MET A 41 4.68 12.87 -5.07
N LEU A 42 4.13 14.10 -5.04
CA LEU A 42 3.80 14.91 -6.22
C LEU A 42 4.95 15.81 -6.69
N THR A 43 5.98 16.00 -5.87
CA THR A 43 7.13 16.87 -6.22
C THR A 43 8.16 16.16 -7.10
N THR A 44 9.16 16.90 -7.57
CA THR A 44 10.30 16.31 -8.28
C THR A 44 11.30 15.70 -7.29
N PRO A 45 11.93 14.56 -7.64
CA PRO A 45 12.88 13.90 -6.75
C PRO A 45 14.17 14.72 -6.63
N ASN A 46 14.44 15.20 -5.42
CA ASN A 46 15.66 15.91 -5.01
C ASN A 46 16.21 15.42 -3.66
N GLU A 47 15.60 14.38 -3.10
CA GLU A 47 15.87 13.82 -1.80
C GLU A 47 16.68 12.51 -1.87
N ILE A 48 17.23 12.11 -0.71
CA ILE A 48 17.87 10.82 -0.53
C ILE A 48 16.87 9.70 -0.86
N GLY A 49 17.31 8.70 -1.63
CA GLY A 49 16.46 7.58 -2.05
C GLY A 49 15.43 7.92 -3.14
N GLY A 50 15.43 9.16 -3.67
CA GLY A 50 14.57 9.59 -4.77
C GLY A 50 14.96 8.97 -6.12
N VAL A 51 13.97 8.62 -6.94
CA VAL A 51 14.13 8.02 -8.28
C VAL A 51 13.49 8.89 -9.35
N ARG A 52 14.20 9.09 -10.47
CA ARG A 52 13.69 9.72 -11.69
C ARG A 52 13.25 8.65 -12.68
N ALA A 53 11.97 8.27 -12.62
CA ALA A 53 11.34 7.41 -13.61
C ALA A 53 10.50 8.25 -14.60
N SER A 54 10.37 7.78 -15.85
CA SER A 54 9.47 8.39 -16.83
C SER A 54 8.00 8.19 -16.44
N ASP A 55 7.10 9.00 -17.00
CA ASP A 55 5.67 8.89 -16.71
C ASP A 55 5.09 7.54 -17.14
N GLU A 56 5.56 6.99 -18.26
CA GLU A 56 5.20 5.65 -18.74
C GLU A 56 5.57 4.62 -17.68
N ARG A 57 6.82 4.66 -17.21
CA ARG A 57 7.30 3.71 -16.21
C ARG A 57 6.55 3.84 -14.88
N ARG A 58 6.19 5.06 -14.48
CA ARG A 58 5.39 5.30 -13.26
C ARG A 58 3.99 4.71 -13.39
N ARG A 59 3.34 4.79 -14.56
CA ARG A 59 2.04 4.16 -14.82
C ARG A 59 2.12 2.64 -14.76
N GLU A 60 3.14 2.04 -15.40
CA GLU A 60 3.38 0.59 -15.34
C GLU A 60 3.55 0.10 -13.89
N LEU A 61 4.37 0.82 -13.09
CA LEU A 61 4.59 0.48 -11.69
C LEU A 61 3.32 0.64 -10.84
N ALA A 62 2.47 1.62 -11.15
CA ALA A 62 1.19 1.79 -10.48
C ALA A 62 0.23 0.62 -10.75
N GLU A 63 0.20 0.09 -11.97
CA GLU A 63 -0.58 -1.11 -12.31
C GLU A 63 -0.05 -2.34 -11.57
N GLN A 64 1.27 -2.55 -11.62
CA GLN A 64 1.94 -3.67 -10.94
C GLN A 64 1.79 -3.62 -9.41
N SER A 65 1.67 -2.42 -8.83
CA SER A 65 1.49 -2.23 -7.39
C SER A 65 0.22 -2.89 -6.84
N ARG A 66 -0.81 -3.12 -7.67
CA ARG A 66 -2.10 -3.71 -7.25
C ARG A 66 -1.99 -5.17 -6.83
N VAL A 67 -1.07 -5.90 -7.44
CA VAL A 67 -0.81 -7.32 -7.13
C VAL A 67 0.41 -7.48 -6.22
N TRP A 68 1.09 -6.38 -5.90
CA TRP A 68 2.26 -6.38 -5.04
C TRP A 68 1.84 -6.62 -3.58
N CYS A 69 1.98 -7.86 -3.12
CA CYS A 69 1.78 -8.24 -1.72
C CYS A 69 3.05 -8.90 -1.17
N LYS A 70 3.59 -8.35 -0.07
CA LYS A 70 4.70 -8.96 0.65
C LYS A 70 4.13 -9.90 1.71
N LYS A 71 4.64 -11.13 1.80
CA LYS A 71 4.21 -12.10 2.84
C LYS A 71 4.28 -11.44 4.23
N GLY A 72 3.21 -11.59 5.01
CA GLY A 72 3.08 -11.00 6.35
C GLY A 72 2.48 -9.59 6.40
N PHE A 73 2.15 -8.96 5.26
CA PHE A 73 1.50 -7.66 5.21
C PHE A 73 -0.01 -7.79 4.98
N VAL A 74 -0.72 -6.78 5.48
CA VAL A 74 -2.18 -6.69 5.47
C VAL A 74 -2.67 -6.19 4.11
N ASP A 75 -3.56 -6.95 3.46
CA ASP A 75 -4.23 -6.54 2.23
C ASP A 75 -5.51 -5.74 2.55
N HIS A 76 -5.40 -4.42 2.49
CA HIS A 76 -6.50 -3.51 2.77
C HIS A 76 -7.73 -3.74 1.88
N ARG A 77 -7.55 -4.16 0.62
CA ARG A 77 -8.68 -4.46 -0.28
C ARG A 77 -9.50 -5.62 0.26
N ARG A 78 -8.83 -6.67 0.74
CA ARG A 78 -9.49 -7.81 1.39
C ARG A 78 -10.15 -7.41 2.70
N MET A 79 -9.50 -6.58 3.51
CA MET A 79 -10.09 -6.12 4.77
C MET A 79 -11.36 -5.29 4.58
N ILE A 80 -11.36 -4.39 3.59
CA ILE A 80 -12.53 -3.58 3.24
C ILE A 80 -13.65 -4.49 2.71
N ALA A 81 -13.33 -5.42 1.82
CA ALA A 81 -14.30 -6.39 1.31
C ALA A 81 -14.88 -7.30 2.40
N ALA A 82 -14.07 -7.63 3.42
CA ALA A 82 -14.49 -8.38 4.59
C ALA A 82 -15.22 -7.52 5.66
N GLY A 83 -15.41 -6.22 5.42
CA GLY A 83 -16.11 -5.33 6.33
C GLY A 83 -15.37 -5.07 7.66
N ILE A 84 -14.06 -5.31 7.72
CA ILE A 84 -13.27 -5.15 8.96
C ILE A 84 -13.18 -3.67 9.37
N PHE A 85 -13.16 -2.76 8.39
CA PHE A 85 -13.29 -1.34 8.64
C PHE A 85 -14.72 -0.91 8.36
N ALA A 86 -15.42 -0.46 9.39
CA ALA A 86 -16.67 0.26 9.21
C ALA A 86 -16.34 1.59 8.54
N PHE A 87 -16.54 1.68 7.22
CA PHE A 87 -16.75 2.98 6.62
C PHE A 87 -18.05 3.48 7.24
N ALA A 88 -18.03 4.62 7.93
CA ALA A 88 -19.27 5.28 8.28
C ALA A 88 -20.00 5.49 6.95
N SER A 89 -21.01 4.66 6.68
CA SER A 89 -21.92 4.91 5.59
C SER A 89 -22.44 6.30 5.87
N ASN A 90 -22.13 7.25 4.98
CA ASN A 90 -22.86 8.49 4.99
C ASN A 90 -24.29 8.07 4.63
N ALA A 91 -25.11 7.86 5.66
CA ALA A 91 -26.51 7.47 5.54
C ALA A 91 -27.24 8.65 4.91
N GLY A 92 -27.19 8.69 3.58
CA GLY A 92 -27.74 9.73 2.74
C GLY A 92 -28.19 9.13 1.42
N GLY A 93 -29.25 8.31 1.50
CA GLY A 93 -30.30 8.07 0.51
C GLY A 93 -29.94 7.77 -0.95
N GLY A 94 -30.36 6.59 -1.44
CA GLY A 94 -30.72 6.40 -2.84
C GLY A 94 -30.30 5.07 -3.45
N ASP A 95 -31.12 4.04 -3.23
CA ASP A 95 -31.37 2.86 -4.08
C ASP A 95 -30.19 2.25 -4.87
N ALA A 96 -29.63 1.16 -4.36
CA ALA A 96 -28.94 0.16 -5.17
C ALA A 96 -29.44 -1.22 -4.74
N THR A 97 -30.25 -1.80 -5.63
CA THR A 97 -30.83 -3.14 -5.58
C THR A 97 -29.77 -4.24 -5.37
N PRO A 98 -30.02 -5.26 -4.54
CA PRO A 98 -29.08 -6.37 -4.36
C PRO A 98 -29.21 -7.37 -5.52
N ALA A 99 -28.20 -7.41 -6.39
CA ALA A 99 -28.09 -8.45 -7.40
C ALA A 99 -27.56 -9.76 -6.78
N THR A 100 -28.47 -10.73 -6.71
CA THR A 100 -28.27 -12.14 -7.06
C THR A 100 -27.31 -12.99 -6.21
N THR A 101 -27.94 -13.72 -5.28
CA THR A 101 -27.74 -15.13 -4.92
C THR A 101 -26.67 -15.92 -5.70
N SER A 102 -25.70 -16.49 -4.98
CA SER A 102 -25.23 -17.85 -5.29
C SER A 102 -24.94 -18.61 -3.98
N THR A 103 -25.86 -19.51 -3.67
CA THR A 103 -25.71 -20.63 -2.72
C THR A 103 -25.14 -21.83 -3.48
N THR A 104 -24.56 -22.78 -2.72
CA THR A 104 -24.11 -24.15 -3.05
C THR A 104 -22.62 -24.26 -3.38
N LYS A 105 -21.87 -25.29 -3.00
CA LYS A 105 -21.95 -26.42 -2.03
C LYS A 105 -20.53 -27.04 -2.08
N GLY A 106 -20.08 -27.65 -0.99
CA GLY A 106 -18.67 -28.01 -0.77
C GLY A 106 -18.00 -28.97 -1.75
N ALA A 107 -16.67 -29.00 -1.67
CA ALA A 107 -15.84 -30.18 -1.95
C ALA A 107 -14.49 -29.98 -1.25
N ASN A 108 -14.21 -30.88 -0.33
CA ASN A 108 -12.92 -31.26 0.19
C ASN A 108 -11.90 -31.52 -0.92
N ASP A 109 -10.67 -31.04 -0.77
CA ASP A 109 -9.52 -31.82 -1.21
C ASP A 109 -8.26 -31.48 -0.40
N SER A 110 -7.76 -32.53 0.23
CA SER A 110 -6.46 -32.59 0.89
C SER A 110 -5.38 -32.61 -0.17
N LEU A 111 -4.33 -31.78 -0.06
CA LEU A 111 -3.07 -32.07 -0.73
C LEU A 111 -1.86 -31.55 0.05
N SER A 112 -1.19 -32.55 0.63
CA SER A 112 0.14 -32.69 1.19
C SER A 112 1.19 -31.61 0.96
N LEU A 113 1.83 -31.28 2.09
CA LEU A 113 3.16 -30.73 2.21
C LEU A 113 4.20 -31.64 1.51
N LYS A 114 5.02 -31.06 0.64
CA LYS A 114 6.41 -31.48 0.46
C LYS A 114 7.29 -30.25 0.63
N ALA A 115 8.01 -30.25 1.74
CA ALA A 115 9.18 -29.40 1.94
C ALA A 115 10.33 -30.06 1.17
N GLU A 116 10.95 -29.32 0.27
CA GLU A 116 12.28 -29.63 -0.23
C GLU A 116 13.16 -28.43 0.17
N GLU A 117 14.04 -28.69 1.15
CA GLU A 117 15.21 -27.89 1.46
C GLU A 117 16.18 -27.99 0.28
N GLU A 118 16.69 -26.85 -0.20
CA GLU A 118 17.97 -26.87 -0.92
C GLU A 118 18.87 -25.75 -0.38
N GLU A 119 19.92 -26.24 0.27
CA GLU A 119 21.12 -25.58 0.75
C GLU A 119 21.96 -25.08 -0.43
N VAL A 120 22.36 -23.80 -0.45
CA VAL A 120 23.42 -23.32 -1.34
C VAL A 120 24.48 -22.59 -0.52
N LYS A 121 25.55 -23.36 -0.34
CA LYS A 121 26.97 -23.07 -0.06
C LYS A 121 27.47 -21.64 -0.21
#